data_AF-A0AAN9VUB6-F1
#
_entry.id   AF-A0AAN9VUB6-F1
#
_cell.length_a   1.000
_cell.length_b   1.000
_cell.length_c   1.000
_cell.angle_alpha   90.00
_cell.angle_beta   90.00
_cell.angle_gamma   90.00
#
_symmetry.space_group_name_H-M   'P 1'
#
loop_
_entity.id
_entity.type
_entity.pdbx_description
1 polymer ?
#
loop_
_entity_poly.entity_id
_entity_poly.type
_entity_poly.pdbx_seq_one_letter_code
_entity_poly.pdbx_strand_id
1 'polypeptide(L)'
;MDVFVADTDDSQGAEDRESLQFAQNSLQQRPKIPRPPNAFMLFANEWRKKLAMQYPSESNKDISVRLGGMWKSLEKDSKEQYFALARQVDAEHKRKYPGE
;
A
#
# COMPACT_ATOMS: atom_id res chain seq x y z
N MET A 1 54.51 0.83 5.36
CA MET A 1 54.36 1.93 6.34
C MET A 1 54.33 3.21 5.52
N ASP A 2 53.22 3.90 5.31
CA ASP A 2 51.95 4.06 6.03
C ASP A 2 50.84 4.44 5.01
N VAL A 3 49.75 3.69 4.86
CA VAL A 3 48.37 3.96 5.37
C VAL A 3 47.98 5.44 5.47
N PHE A 4 47.16 5.94 4.54
CA PHE A 4 45.73 6.25 4.74
C PHE A 4 45.16 6.87 3.44
N VAL A 5 44.31 6.10 2.75
CA VAL A 5 43.49 6.59 1.63
C VAL A 5 42.40 7.47 2.25
N ALA A 6 42.35 8.72 1.81
CA ALA A 6 41.21 9.59 2.03
C ALA A 6 40.06 9.04 1.17
N ASP A 7 39.05 8.50 1.81
CA ASP A 7 37.80 8.14 1.15
C ASP A 7 36.65 8.65 2.04
N THR A 8 36.20 9.86 1.71
CA THR A 8 34.90 10.36 2.14
C THR A 8 33.93 9.95 1.04
N ASP A 9 33.47 8.70 1.08
CA ASP A 9 32.40 8.22 0.21
C ASP A 9 31.06 8.70 0.76
N ASP A 10 30.74 9.92 0.32
CA ASP A 10 29.38 10.41 0.14
C ASP A 10 28.61 9.42 -0.72
N SER A 11 27.56 8.80 -0.17
CA SER A 11 26.33 8.47 -0.89
C SER A 11 25.38 7.65 -0.03
N GLN A 12 24.53 8.36 0.72
CA GLN A 12 23.17 7.90 0.98
C GLN A 12 22.50 7.62 -0.38
N GLY A 13 22.11 6.38 -0.65
CA GLY A 13 21.45 6.09 -1.95
C GLY A 13 20.91 4.67 -2.12
N ALA A 14 20.72 3.91 -1.05
CA ALA A 14 20.24 2.52 -1.13
C ALA A 14 18.71 2.39 -1.06
N GLU A 15 17.97 3.48 -0.77
CA GLU A 15 16.53 3.41 -0.46
C GLU A 15 15.62 3.71 -1.67
N ASP A 16 16.16 4.23 -2.78
CA ASP A 16 15.37 4.63 -3.97
C ASP A 16 15.10 3.50 -4.98
N ARG A 17 15.78 2.36 -4.85
CA ARG A 17 15.70 1.27 -5.86
C ARG A 17 14.45 0.41 -5.74
N GLU A 18 13.90 0.22 -4.54
CA GLU A 18 12.65 -0.55 -4.37
C GLU A 18 11.42 0.21 -4.87
N SER A 19 11.41 1.54 -4.77
CA SER A 19 10.30 2.38 -5.23
C SER A 19 10.11 2.36 -6.75
N LEU A 20 11.19 2.21 -7.52
CA LEU A 20 11.14 2.11 -8.98
C LEU A 20 10.61 0.74 -9.47
N GLN A 21 10.77 -0.32 -8.66
CA GLN A 21 10.35 -1.66 -9.04
C GLN A 21 8.82 -1.82 -9.02
N PHE A 22 8.13 -1.12 -8.10
CA PHE A 22 6.67 -1.11 -8.06
C PHE A 22 6.04 -0.33 -9.23
N ALA A 23 6.66 0.77 -9.66
CA ALA A 23 6.18 1.58 -10.77
C ALA A 23 6.40 0.91 -12.16
N GLN A 24 7.48 0.14 -12.32
CA GLN A 24 7.76 -0.56 -13.58
C GLN A 24 6.80 -1.74 -13.81
N ASN A 25 6.34 -2.41 -12.76
CA ASN A 25 5.45 -3.58 -12.88
C ASN A 25 4.01 -3.20 -13.26
N SER A 26 3.59 -1.95 -13.07
CA SER A 26 2.26 -1.44 -13.49
C SER A 26 2.14 -1.18 -14.99
N LEU A 27 3.24 -1.14 -15.75
CA LEU A 27 3.22 -0.81 -17.18
C LEU A 27 3.03 -2.02 -18.11
N GLN A 28 3.14 -3.25 -17.59
CA GLN A 28 3.08 -4.48 -18.39
C GLN A 28 1.85 -5.36 -18.15
N GLN A 29 0.96 -4.97 -17.25
CA GLN A 29 -0.30 -5.67 -17.06
C GLN A 29 -1.36 -4.99 -17.93
N ARG A 30 -1.92 -5.75 -18.88
CA ARG A 30 -3.18 -5.41 -19.60
C ARG A 30 -4.14 -4.73 -18.60
N PRO A 31 -4.97 -3.76 -19.02
CA PRO A 31 -5.90 -3.07 -18.12
C PRO A 31 -6.91 -4.07 -17.53
N LYS A 32 -6.49 -4.78 -16.48
CA LYS A 32 -7.34 -5.63 -15.66
C LYS A 32 -8.18 -4.64 -14.89
N ILE A 33 -9.49 -4.69 -15.13
CA ILE A 33 -10.45 -3.97 -14.31
C ILE A 33 -10.15 -4.36 -12.86
N PRO A 34 -9.62 -3.43 -12.04
CA PRO A 34 -9.22 -3.78 -10.69
C PRO A 34 -10.48 -4.16 -9.93
N ARG A 35 -10.43 -5.26 -9.17
CA ARG A 35 -11.55 -5.67 -8.32
C ARG A 35 -11.96 -4.48 -7.44
N PRO A 36 -13.27 -4.24 -7.22
CA PRO A 36 -13.70 -3.17 -6.35
C PRO A 36 -13.04 -3.33 -4.98
N PRO A 37 -12.54 -2.24 -4.38
CA PRO A 37 -11.86 -2.31 -3.10
C PRO A 37 -12.82 -2.83 -2.03
N ASN A 38 -12.47 -3.97 -1.44
CA ASN A 38 -13.21 -4.53 -0.32
C ASN A 38 -13.08 -3.63 0.94
N ALA A 39 -13.83 -3.96 2.00
CA ALA A 39 -13.86 -3.19 3.24
C ALA A 39 -12.46 -2.97 3.83
N PHE A 40 -11.61 -4.00 3.78
CA PHE A 40 -10.23 -3.91 4.24
C PHE A 40 -9.37 -3.02 3.34
N MET A 41 -9.56 -3.04 2.01
CA MET A 41 -8.79 -2.21 1.09
C MET A 41 -9.13 -0.72 1.25
N LEU A 42 -10.39 -0.38 1.53
CA LEU A 42 -10.81 0.99 1.86
C LEU A 42 -10.12 1.50 3.12
N PHE A 43 -10.13 0.69 4.19
CA PHE A 43 -9.42 0.99 5.43
C PHE A 43 -7.90 1.07 5.21
N ALA A 44 -7.31 0.05 4.57
CA ALA A 44 -5.87 -0.04 4.39
C ALA A 44 -5.32 1.09 3.52
N ASN A 45 -6.07 1.60 2.55
CA ASN A 45 -5.60 2.71 1.70
C ASN A 45 -5.41 4.01 2.51
N GLU A 46 -6.41 4.36 3.30
CA GLU A 46 -6.39 5.55 4.17
C GLU A 46 -5.27 5.46 5.22
N TRP A 47 -5.19 4.32 5.90
CA TRP A 47 -4.26 4.14 7.00
C TRP A 47 -2.83 3.86 6.53
N ARG A 48 -2.63 3.20 5.39
CA ARG A 48 -1.30 3.06 4.78
C ARG A 48 -0.70 4.41 4.48
N LYS A 49 -1.47 5.34 3.90
CA LYS A 49 -0.98 6.69 3.60
C LYS A 49 -0.56 7.42 4.88
N LYS A 50 -1.36 7.32 5.94
CA LYS A 50 -1.02 7.91 7.26
C LYS A 50 0.25 7.31 7.85
N LEU A 51 0.38 5.98 7.84
CA LEU A 51 1.56 5.30 8.38
C LEU A 51 2.81 5.57 7.54
N ALA A 52 2.71 5.58 6.22
CA ALA A 52 3.83 5.93 5.34
C ALA A 52 4.30 7.38 5.53
N MET A 53 3.37 8.31 5.81
CA MET A 53 3.73 9.69 6.16
C MET A 53 4.38 9.79 7.54
N GLN A 54 3.94 8.98 8.51
CA GLN A 54 4.45 9.01 9.87
C GLN A 54 5.79 8.27 10.03
N TYR A 55 5.98 7.20 9.26
CA TYR A 55 7.14 6.32 9.24
C TYR A 55 7.63 6.14 7.80
N PRO A 56 8.29 7.17 7.22
CA PRO A 56 8.80 7.08 5.86
C PRO A 56 9.89 6.01 5.69
N SER A 57 10.52 5.58 6.80
CA SER A 57 11.53 4.51 6.83
C SER A 57 10.94 3.12 7.12
N GLU A 58 9.66 2.99 7.50
CA GLU A 58 9.03 1.66 7.65
C GLU A 58 8.70 1.09 6.26
N SER A 59 9.01 -0.18 6.05
CA SER A 59 8.64 -0.86 4.81
C SER A 59 7.13 -1.01 4.68
N ASN A 60 6.61 -0.88 3.46
CA ASN A 60 5.22 -1.16 3.13
C ASN A 60 4.75 -2.56 3.59
N LYS A 61 5.68 -3.51 3.69
CA LYS A 61 5.44 -4.85 4.23
C LYS A 61 5.02 -4.78 5.70
N ASP A 62 5.78 -4.07 6.52
CA ASP A 62 5.53 -3.94 7.96
C ASP A 62 4.28 -3.11 8.24
N ILE A 63 4.07 -2.04 7.46
CA ILE A 63 2.84 -1.25 7.47
C ILE A 63 1.63 -2.15 7.17
N SER A 64 1.71 -3.00 6.14
CA SER A 64 0.61 -3.91 5.78
C SER A 64 0.33 -4.97 6.86
N VAL A 65 1.36 -5.47 7.54
CA VAL A 65 1.21 -6.37 8.69
C VAL A 65 0.50 -5.65 9.84
N ARG A 66 0.93 -4.43 10.18
CA ARG A 66 0.31 -3.60 11.23
C ARG A 66 -1.16 -3.30 10.90
N LEU A 67 -1.46 -2.95 9.64
CA LEU A 67 -2.82 -2.69 9.16
C LEU A 67 -3.72 -3.91 9.30
N GLY A 68 -3.22 -5.11 9.03
CA GLY A 68 -3.96 -6.36 9.24
C GLY A 68 -4.32 -6.58 10.70
N GLY A 69 -3.40 -6.26 11.62
CA GLY A 69 -3.63 -6.28 13.06
C GLY A 69 -4.66 -5.24 13.50
N MET A 70 -4.50 -3.99 13.05
CA MET A 70 -5.44 -2.90 13.35
C MET A 70 -6.84 -3.20 12.83
N TRP A 71 -6.94 -3.74 11.62
CA TRP A 71 -8.23 -4.17 11.07
C TRP A 71 -8.86 -5.25 11.94
N LYS A 72 -8.12 -6.28 12.35
CA LYS A 72 -8.65 -7.29 13.27
C LYS A 72 -9.12 -6.69 14.60
N SER A 73 -8.36 -5.73 15.14
CA SER A 73 -8.68 -5.02 16.38
C SER A 73 -9.78 -3.96 16.24
N LEU A 74 -10.14 -3.55 15.02
CA LEU A 74 -11.14 -2.51 14.78
C LEU A 74 -12.51 -2.96 15.30
N GLU A 75 -13.28 -2.02 15.86
CA GLU A 75 -14.63 -2.28 16.33
C GLU A 75 -15.53 -2.78 15.21
N LYS A 76 -16.53 -3.59 15.58
CA LYS A 76 -17.51 -4.12 14.63
C LYS A 76 -18.26 -3.00 13.91
N ASP A 77 -18.63 -1.94 14.62
CA ASP A 77 -19.36 -0.80 14.02
C ASP A 77 -18.54 -0.09 12.94
N SER A 78 -17.26 0.17 13.24
CA SER A 78 -16.33 0.75 12.26
C SER A 78 -16.13 -0.17 11.07
N LYS A 79 -15.94 -1.48 11.29
CA LYS A 79 -15.84 -2.47 10.22
C LYS A 79 -17.10 -2.49 9.37
N GLU A 80 -18.27 -2.48 9.99
CA GLU A 80 -19.57 -2.55 9.33
C GLU A 80 -19.78 -1.36 8.39
N GLN A 81 -19.36 -0.16 8.79
CA GLN A 81 -19.34 0.99 7.88
C GLN A 81 -18.48 0.72 6.63
N TYR A 82 -17.28 0.16 6.79
CA TYR A 82 -16.43 -0.20 5.64
C TYR A 82 -17.01 -1.34 4.81
N PHE A 83 -17.70 -2.31 5.42
CA PHE A 83 -18.40 -3.38 4.70
C PHE A 83 -19.58 -2.84 3.90
N ALA A 84 -20.35 -1.90 4.46
CA ALA A 84 -21.43 -1.22 3.75
C ALA A 84 -20.90 -0.40 2.57
N LEU A 85 -19.83 0.38 2.78
CA LEU A 85 -19.14 1.12 1.71
C LEU A 85 -18.61 0.19 0.62
N ALA A 86 -17.93 -0.89 1.00
CA ALA A 86 -17.42 -1.87 0.05
C ALA A 86 -18.54 -2.52 -0.76
N ARG A 87 -19.68 -2.84 -0.15
CA ARG A 87 -20.86 -3.36 -0.85
C ARG A 87 -21.41 -2.33 -1.85
N GLN A 88 -21.43 -1.05 -1.50
CA GLN A 88 -21.85 0.01 -2.43
C GLN A 88 -20.89 0.14 -3.61
N VAL A 89 -19.58 0.16 -3.34
CA VAL A 89 -18.54 0.25 -4.36
C VAL A 89 -18.56 -0.98 -5.27
N ASP A 90 -18.76 -2.18 -4.71
CA ASP A 90 -18.91 -3.43 -5.46
C ASP A 90 -20.16 -3.41 -6.35
N ALA A 91 -21.31 -2.97 -5.82
CA ALA A 91 -22.54 -2.84 -6.59
C ALA A 91 -22.40 -1.83 -7.73
N GLU A 92 -21.76 -0.68 -7.48
CA GLU A 92 -21.47 0.31 -8.51
C GLU A 92 -20.51 -0.22 -9.57
N HIS A 93 -19.46 -0.93 -9.15
CA HIS A 93 -18.51 -1.56 -10.05
C HIS A 93 -19.19 -2.61 -10.93
N LYS A 94 -20.04 -3.47 -10.35
CA LYS A 94 -20.82 -4.48 -11.08
C LYS A 94 -21.79 -3.84 -12.07
N ARG A 95 -22.39 -2.69 -11.72
CA ARG A 95 -23.24 -1.91 -12.63
C ARG A 95 -22.43 -1.31 -13.79
N LYS A 96 -21.21 -0.84 -13.51
CA LYS A 96 -20.33 -0.19 -14.49
C LYS A 96 -19.61 -1.20 -15.40
N TYR A 97 -19.37 -2.42 -14.90
CA TYR A 97 -18.71 -3.51 -15.60
C TYR A 97 -19.55 -4.79 -15.56
N PRO A 98 -20.71 -4.84 -16.24
CA PRO A 98 -21.63 -5.98 -16.19
C PRO A 98 -21.21 -7.18 -17.06
N GLY A 99 -19.93 -7.29 -17.45
CA GLY A 99 -19.45 -8.21 -18.50
C GLY A 99 -18.21 -9.05 -18.15
N GLU A 100 -17.98 -9.35 -16.87
CA GLU A 100 -17.24 -10.57 -16.47
C GLU A 100 -18.22 -11.71 -16.16
#